data_AF-A0AAU8GDY6-F1
#
_entry.id   AF-A0AAU8GDY6-F1
#
_cell.length_a   1.000
_cell.length_b   1.000
_cell.length_c   1.000
_cell.angle_alpha   90.00
_cell.angle_beta   90.00
_cell.angle_gamma   90.00
#
_symmetry.space_group_name_H-M   'P 1'
#
loop_
_entity.id
_entity.type
_entity.pdbx_description
1 polymer ?
#
loop_
_entity_poly.entity_id
_entity_poly.type
_entity_poly.pdbx_seq_one_letter_code
_entity_poly.pdbx_strand_id
1 'polypeptide(L)'
;MKKRRSLYDCNHARVLGARIYCRRGYPLSFKAGTGSLDIKRLARGEPLVLDICQNCPDCDQLVPKVPQEERGWLKKKEAKS
;
A
#
# COMPACT_ATOMS: atom_id res chain seq x y z
N MET A 1 -6.05 12.73 18.55
CA MET A 1 -4.87 12.28 17.77
C MET A 1 -5.35 11.71 16.43
N LYS A 2 -4.95 12.27 15.29
CA LYS A 2 -5.36 11.73 13.96
C LYS A 2 -4.64 10.40 13.74
N LYS A 3 -5.39 9.32 13.53
CA LYS A 3 -4.84 8.00 13.22
C LYS A 3 -4.10 8.10 11.89
N ARG A 4 -2.79 7.78 11.88
CA ARG A 4 -2.01 7.82 10.64
C ARG A 4 -2.53 6.75 9.69
N ARG A 5 -2.90 7.14 8.48
CA ARG A 5 -3.42 6.24 7.44
C ARG A 5 -2.27 5.45 6.84
N SER A 6 -2.37 4.13 6.80
CA SER A 6 -1.41 3.30 6.08
C SER A 6 -1.91 2.99 4.68
N LEU A 7 -1.02 2.60 3.77
CA LEU A 7 -1.44 2.03 2.48
C LEU A 7 -2.26 0.75 2.65
N TYR A 8 -2.08 -0.01 3.74
CA TYR A 8 -2.89 -1.19 4.02
C TYR A 8 -4.36 -0.84 4.21
N ASP A 9 -4.64 0.34 4.74
CA ASP A 9 -6.00 0.85 4.99
C ASP A 9 -6.65 1.45 3.73
N CYS A 10 -5.88 1.69 2.66
CA CYS A 10 -6.36 2.31 1.43
C CYS A 10 -6.77 1.27 0.37
N ASN A 11 -8.00 1.37 -0.14
CA ASN A 11 -8.52 0.49 -1.20
C ASN A 11 -7.83 0.71 -2.57
N HIS A 12 -7.19 1.86 -2.75
CA HIS A 12 -6.49 2.20 -4.00
C HIS A 12 -5.06 1.68 -4.04
N ALA A 13 -4.48 1.27 -2.90
CA ALA A 13 -3.15 0.68 -2.87
C ALA A 13 -3.19 -0.75 -3.44
N ARG A 14 -2.38 -0.99 -4.47
CA ARG A 14 -2.27 -2.29 -5.16
C ARG A 14 -0.81 -2.66 -5.36
N VAL A 15 -0.56 -3.96 -5.45
CA VAL A 15 0.76 -4.50 -5.77
C VAL A 15 0.71 -5.15 -7.14
N LEU A 16 1.64 -4.76 -8.01
CA LEU A 16 1.85 -5.37 -9.33
C LEU A 16 3.31 -5.76 -9.47
N GLY A 17 3.57 -7.07 -9.55
CA GLY A 17 4.92 -7.61 -9.57
C GLY A 17 5.72 -7.20 -8.32
N ALA A 18 6.79 -6.43 -8.53
CA ALA A 18 7.67 -5.96 -7.45
C ALA A 18 7.38 -4.53 -6.96
N ARG A 19 6.23 -3.95 -7.35
CA ARG A 19 5.92 -2.53 -7.09
C ARG A 19 4.54 -2.34 -6.48
N ILE A 20 4.46 -1.44 -5.51
CA ILE A 20 3.23 -0.96 -4.90
C ILE A 20 2.89 0.37 -5.56
N TYR A 21 1.66 0.52 -6.01
CA TYR A 21 1.20 1.74 -6.70
C TYR A 21 -0.20 2.11 -6.23
N CYS A 22 -0.56 3.38 -6.44
CA CYS A 22 -1.92 3.83 -6.23
C CYS A 22 -2.71 3.68 -7.53
N ARG A 23 -3.84 2.97 -7.48
CA ARG A 23 -4.76 2.81 -8.62
C ARG A 23 -5.29 4.15 -9.15
N ARG A 24 -5.38 5.18 -8.29
CA ARG A 24 -5.78 6.55 -8.68
C ARG A 24 -4.68 7.33 -9.41
N GLY A 25 -3.46 6.80 -9.50
CA GLY A 25 -2.33 7.46 -10.16
C GLY A 25 -1.50 8.38 -9.25
N TYR A 26 -1.81 8.46 -7.94
CA TYR A 26 -1.00 9.26 -7.02
C TYR A 26 0.42 8.68 -6.84
N PRO A 27 1.47 9.52 -6.92
CA PRO A 27 2.84 9.08 -6.70
C PRO A 27 3.08 8.80 -5.22
N LEU A 28 3.25 7.53 -4.85
CA LEU A 28 3.57 7.09 -3.49
C LEU A 28 5.00 7.41 -3.07
N SER A 29 5.89 7.63 -4.04
CA SER A 29 7.28 8.03 -3.81
C SER A 29 7.80 8.89 -4.94
N PHE A 30 8.28 10.08 -4.59
CA PHE A 30 8.96 10.98 -5.52
C PHE A 30 10.42 10.55 -5.79
N LYS A 31 11.01 9.71 -4.94
CA LYS A 31 12.41 9.27 -5.07
C LYS A 31 12.63 8.24 -6.17
N ALA A 32 11.59 7.50 -6.56
CA ALA A 32 11.72 6.35 -7.45
C ALA A 32 11.53 6.68 -8.95
N GLY A 33 11.21 7.94 -9.31
CA GLY A 33 10.90 8.36 -10.68
C GLY A 33 9.58 7.79 -11.25
N THR A 34 9.14 6.62 -10.79
CA THR A 34 7.93 5.92 -11.24
C THR A 34 6.70 6.17 -10.36
N GLY A 35 6.83 6.91 -9.26
CA GLY A 35 5.73 7.13 -8.31
C GLY A 35 5.28 5.88 -7.55
N SER A 36 5.96 4.73 -7.72
CA SER A 36 5.65 3.47 -7.06
C SER A 36 6.62 3.19 -5.90
N LEU A 37 6.18 2.43 -4.90
CA LEU A 37 7.06 1.88 -3.86
C LEU A 37 7.55 0.48 -4.21
N ASP A 38 8.71 0.11 -3.68
CA ASP A 38 9.25 -1.25 -3.80
C ASP A 38 8.50 -2.21 -2.86
N ILE A 39 8.15 -3.40 -3.37
CA ILE A 39 7.53 -4.48 -2.59
C ILE A 39 8.40 -4.94 -1.42
N LYS A 40 9.72 -4.71 -1.44
CA LYS A 40 10.62 -5.02 -0.31
C LYS A 40 10.18 -4.35 0.99
N ARG A 41 9.52 -3.19 0.92
CA ARG A 41 8.95 -2.51 2.10
C ARG A 41 7.84 -3.34 2.75
N LEU A 42 7.04 -4.05 1.94
CA LEU A 42 6.07 -5.03 2.43
C LEU A 42 6.72 -6.23 3.08
N ALA A 43 7.75 -6.79 2.43
CA ALA A 43 8.45 -7.96 2.95
C ALA A 43 9.08 -7.69 4.33
N ARG A 44 9.45 -6.42 4.59
CA ARG A 44 9.97 -5.96 5.89
C ARG A 44 8.87 -5.71 6.94
N GLY A 45 7.59 -5.81 6.57
CA GLY A 45 6.48 -5.45 7.45
C GLY A 45 6.44 -3.95 7.79
N GLU A 46 6.97 -3.09 6.90
CA GLU A 46 6.92 -1.65 7.15
C GLU A 46 5.46 -1.17 7.25
N PRO A 47 5.18 -0.15 8.08
CA PRO A 47 3.83 0.35 8.28
C PRO A 47 3.25 1.05 7.03
N LEU A 48 4.08 1.36 6.01
CA LEU A 48 3.67 2.01 4.75
C LEU A 48 2.79 3.26 4.96
N VAL A 49 3.10 4.02 6.00
CA VAL A 49 2.49 5.33 6.27
C VAL A 49 3.25 6.35 5.43
N LEU A 50 2.53 6.97 4.49
CA LEU A 50 3.07 8.01 3.63
C LEU A 50 2.37 9.34 3.89
N ASP A 51 3.13 10.42 3.88
CA ASP A 51 2.60 11.78 4.04
C ASP A 51 1.59 12.15 2.95
N ILE A 52 1.86 11.75 1.70
CA ILE A 52 0.93 11.96 0.58
C ILE A 52 -0.42 11.26 0.80
N CYS A 53 -0.44 10.15 1.54
CA CYS A 53 -1.67 9.44 1.88
C CYS A 53 -2.40 10.04 3.08
N GLN A 54 -1.71 10.83 3.93
CA GLN A 54 -2.37 11.49 5.07
C GLN A 54 -3.32 12.59 4.61
N ASN A 55 -2.96 13.29 3.54
CA ASN A 55 -3.74 14.40 2.96
C ASN A 55 -4.48 14.02 1.67
N CYS A 56 -4.51 12.73 1.32
CA CYS A 56 -5.17 12.28 0.09
C CYS A 56 -6.71 12.36 0.24
N PRO A 57 -7.41 13.11 -0.63
CA PRO A 57 -8.86 13.27 -0.58
C PRO A 57 -9.59 11.98 -0.98
N ASP A 58 -8.97 11.19 -1.86
CA ASP A 58 -9.44 9.88 -2.33
C ASP A 58 -8.97 8.73 -1.44
N CYS A 59 -8.42 9.00 -0.24
CA CYS A 59 -8.07 7.91 0.66
C CYS A 59 -9.35 7.35 1.29
N ASP A 60 -10.02 6.49 0.53
CA ASP A 60 -11.24 5.83 0.93
C ASP A 60 -10.94 4.76 1.98
N GLN A 61 -11.35 5.04 3.21
CA GLN A 61 -11.17 4.14 4.34
C GLN A 61 -12.45 3.30 4.48
N LEU A 62 -12.34 2.02 4.13
CA LEU A 62 -13.28 0.94 4.47
C LEU A 62 -14.70 1.00 3.85
N VAL A 63 -14.82 0.53 2.60
CA VAL A 63 -16.02 -0.19 2.11
C VAL A 63 -15.58 -1.32 1.16
N PRO A 64 -16.30 -2.46 1.12
CA PRO A 64 -15.87 -3.67 1.82
C PRO A 64 -14.45 -4.08 1.43
N LYS A 65 -13.65 -4.39 2.46
CA LYS A 65 -12.23 -4.75 2.36
C LYS A 65 -12.01 -5.76 1.25
N VAL A 66 -11.52 -5.32 0.09
CA VAL A 66 -10.81 -6.23 -0.81
C VAL A 66 -9.73 -6.87 0.07
N PRO A 67 -9.77 -8.18 0.33
CA PRO A 67 -8.83 -8.87 1.19
C PRO A 67 -7.41 -8.52 0.79
N GLN A 68 -6.49 -8.47 1.75
CA GLN A 68 -5.12 -8.08 1.44
C GLN A 68 -4.52 -8.98 0.34
N GLU A 69 -4.92 -10.24 0.33
CA GLU A 69 -4.55 -11.24 -0.68
C GLU A 69 -4.99 -10.85 -2.10
N GLU A 70 -6.19 -10.31 -2.26
CA GLU A 70 -6.73 -9.86 -3.55
C GLU A 70 -6.11 -8.53 -4.03
N ARG A 71 -5.39 -7.82 -3.15
CA ARG A 71 -4.66 -6.59 -3.52
C ARG A 71 -3.22 -6.88 -3.97
N GLY A 72 -2.81 -8.15 -3.96
CA GLY A 72 -1.45 -8.58 -4.27
C GLY A 72 -0.46 -8.30 -3.14
N TRP A 73 -0.93 -7.96 -1.94
CA TRP A 73 -0.04 -7.91 -0.77
C TRP A 73 0.55 -9.30 -0.55
N LEU A 74 1.83 -9.36 -0.15
CA LEU A 74 2.57 -10.62 -0.01
C LEU A 74 1.73 -11.61 0.80
N LYS A 75 1.39 -12.76 0.19
CA LYS A 75 0.97 -13.93 0.96
C LYS A 75 2.08 -14.16 1.97
N LYS A 76 1.78 -14.17 3.28
CA LYS A 76 2.70 -14.79 4.23
C LYS A 76 3.00 -16.15 3.63
N LYS A 77 4.23 -16.38 3.18
CA LYS A 77 4.67 -17.76 2.97
C LYS A 77 4.49 -18.36 4.35
N GLU A 78 3.48 -19.20 4.52
CA GLU A 78 3.52 -20.21 5.55
C GLU A 78 4.89 -20.85 5.37
N ALA A 79 5.78 -20.60 6.33
CA ALA A 79 7.00 -21.35 6.43
C ALA A 79 6.54 -22.80 6.55
N LYS A 80 6.61 -23.56 5.44
CA LYS A 80 6.47 -25.00 5.52
C LYS A 80 7.57 -25.46 6.48
N SER A 81 7.09 -26.16 7.50
CA SER A 81 7.82 -26.80 8.58
C SER A 81 9.00 -27.64 8.11
#